data_AF-A0A645HVW9-F1
#
_entry.id   AF-A0A645HVW9-F1
#
_cell.length_a   1.000
_cell.length_b   1.000
_cell.length_c   1.000
_cell.angle_alpha   90.00
_cell.angle_beta   90.00
_cell.angle_gamma   90.00
#
_symmetry.space_group_name_H-M   'P 1'
#
loop_
_entity.id
_entity.type
_entity.pdbx_description
1 polymer ?
#
loop_
_entity_poly.entity_id
_entity_poly.type
_entity_poly.pdbx_seq_one_letter_code
_entity_poly.pdbx_strand_id
1 'polypeptide(L)' 'MSANDSASLIDSPRASQLGMHRALFYNAQEGYLETFRPYALPGSEWLENVGTLVAGNNGKA' A
#
# COMPACT_ATOMS: atom_id res chain seq x y z
N MET A 1 -8.52 0.05 -12.98
CA MET A 1 -8.10 1.46 -13.14
C MET A 1 -7.54 1.61 -14.55
N SER A 2 -8.18 2.39 -15.42
CA SER A 2 -7.68 2.66 -16.77
C SER A 2 -6.63 3.78 -16.76
N ALA A 3 -5.89 3.94 -17.85
CA ALA A 3 -4.95 5.05 -18.01
C ALA A 3 -5.65 6.42 -17.92
N ASN A 4 -6.89 6.52 -18.40
CA ASN A 4 -7.68 7.75 -18.36
C ASN A 4 -8.14 8.11 -16.94
N ASP A 5 -8.51 7.10 -16.14
CA ASP A 5 -8.87 7.29 -14.73
C ASP A 5 -7.66 7.77 -13.92
N SER A 6 -6.48 7.25 -14.27
CA SER A 6 -5.22 7.62 -13.62
C SER A 6 -4.85 9.07 -13.89
N ALA A 7 -4.96 9.54 -15.14
CA ALA A 7 -4.72 10.94 -15.50
C ALA A 7 -5.68 11.88 -14.75
N SER A 8 -6.97 11.53 -14.73
CA SER A 8 -8.01 12.32 -14.06
C SER A 8 -7.81 12.42 -12.54
N LEU A 9 -7.30 11.36 -11.90
CA LEU A 9 -6.96 11.35 -10.47
C LEU A 9 -5.70 12.18 -10.17
N ILE A 10 -4.68 12.11 -11.02
CA ILE A 10 -3.42 12.86 -10.88
C ILE A 10 -3.66 14.38 -10.97
N ASP A 11 -4.58 14.80 -11.84
CA ASP A 11 -4.95 16.21 -11.99
C ASP A 11 -5.86 16.73 -10.84
N SER A 12 -6.27 15.86 -9.91
CA SER A 12 -7.09 16.27 -8.77
C SER A 12 -6.26 16.95 -7.66
N PRO A 13 -6.79 17.98 -6.97
CA PRO A 13 -6.07 18.66 -5.88
C PRO A 13 -5.67 17.74 -4.71
N ARG A 14 -6.33 16.58 -4.55
CA ARG A 14 -6.01 15.58 -3.52
C ARG A 14 -4.75 14.78 -3.86
N ALA A 15 -4.44 14.59 -5.14
CA ALA A 15 -3.19 13.95 -5.56
C ALA A 15 -1.98 14.84 -5.20
N SER A 16 -2.11 16.16 -5.31
CA SER A 16 -1.06 17.10 -4.89
C SER A 16 -0.79 17.12 -3.38
N GLN A 17 -1.72 16.61 -2.56
CA GLN A 17 -1.56 16.47 -1.10
C GLN A 17 -0.97 15.10 -0.70
N LEU A 18 -0.74 14.22 -1.67
CA LEU A 18 -0.19 12.90 -1.48
C LEU A 18 1.34 13.01 -1.28
N GLY A 19 1.77 13.07 -0.02
CA GLY A 19 3.21 13.03 0.30
C GLY A 19 3.88 11.73 -0.18
N MET A 20 5.23 11.69 -0.19
CA MET A 20 6.04 10.63 -0.82
C MET A 20 5.75 9.17 -0.39
N HIS A 21 5.06 8.95 0.72
CA HIS A 21 4.76 7.61 1.26
C HIS A 21 3.27 7.33 1.39
N ARG A 22 2.43 8.08 0.67
CA ARG A 22 0.99 7.91 0.64
C ARG A 22 0.58 7.48 -0.76
N ALA A 23 -0.36 6.55 -0.83
CA ALA A 23 -0.96 6.10 -2.07
C ALA A 23 -2.46 6.41 -2.02
N LEU A 24 -3.07 6.70 -3.17
CA LEU A 24 -4.52 6.77 -3.29
C LEU A 24 -5.02 5.43 -3.81
N PHE A 25 -5.94 4.83 -3.08
CA PHE A 25 -6.71 3.69 -3.55
C PHE A 25 -8.06 4.20 -4.01
N TYR A 26 -8.38 3.98 -5.29
CA TYR A 26 -9.59 4.47 -5.93
C TYR A 26 -10.39 3.31 -6.51
N ASN A 27 -11.67 3.22 -6.11
CA ASN A 27 -12.63 2.28 -6.67
C ASN A 27 -13.78 3.06 -7.33
N ALA A 28 -13.85 2.98 -8.66
CA ALA A 28 -14.86 3.67 -9.45
C ALA A 28 -16.27 3.07 -9.33
N GLN A 29 -16.39 1.77 -9.02
CA GLN A 29 -17.69 1.09 -8.90
C GLN A 29 -18.39 1.42 -7.59
N GLU A 30 -17.64 1.54 -6.49
CA GLU A 30 -18.18 1.81 -5.16
C GLU A 30 -17.99 3.27 -4.72
N GLY A 31 -17.32 4.10 -5.54
CA GLY A 31 -17.20 5.54 -5.36
C GLY A 31 -16.28 5.98 -4.23
N TYR A 32 -15.48 5.09 -3.64
CA TYR A 32 -14.58 5.44 -2.54
C TYR A 32 -13.16 5.77 -3.02
N LEU A 33 -12.55 6.73 -2.32
CA LEU A 33 -11.17 7.16 -2.50
C LEU A 33 -10.52 7.21 -1.11
N GLU A 34 -9.60 6.29 -0.84
CA GLU A 34 -8.93 6.19 0.45
C GLU A 34 -7.43 6.42 0.32
N THR A 35 -6.83 7.00 1.36
CA THR A 35 -5.38 7.17 1.42
C THR A 35 -4.74 5.96 2.10
N PHE A 36 -3.98 5.17 1.35
CA PHE A 36 -3.22 4.04 1.83
C PHE A 36 -1.78 4.45 2.19
N ARG A 37 -1.15 3.75 3.15
CA ARG A 37 0.27 3.95 3.54
C ARG A 37 1.06 2.67 3.24
N PRO A 38 1.52 2.47 1.98
CA PRO A 38 2.15 1.22 1.56
C PRO A 38 3.47 0.89 2.27
N TYR A 39 4.15 1.89 2.82
CA TYR A 39 5.45 1.73 3.48
C TYR A 39 5.37 1.94 5.00
N ALA A 40 4.20 1.71 5.61
CA ALA A 40 4.12 1.68 7.07
C ALA A 40 4.97 0.50 7.59
N LEU A 41 5.64 0.71 8.71
CA LEU A 41 6.33 -0.38 9.39
C LEU A 41 5.30 -1.48 9.69
N PRO A 42 5.52 -2.73 9.28
CA PRO A 42 4.61 -3.81 9.63
C PRO A 42 4.53 -3.95 11.16
N GLY A 43 3.39 -4.42 11.67
CA GLY A 43 3.21 -4.64 13.11
C GLY A 43 4.21 -5.65 13.67
N SER A 44 4.46 -5.57 14.98
CA SER A 44 5.37 -6.49 15.69
C SER A 44 4.99 -7.96 15.49
N GLU A 45 3.69 -8.27 15.50
CA GLU A 45 3.17 -9.63 15.28
C GLU A 45 3.60 -10.21 13.91
N TRP A 46 3.58 -9.39 12.86
CA TRP A 46 4.03 -9.82 11.53
C TRP A 46 5.54 -10.06 11.51
N LEU A 47 6.31 -9.18 12.14
CA LEU A 47 7.77 -9.32 12.24
C LEU A 47 8.18 -10.57 13.02
N GLU A 48 7.49 -10.87 14.12
CA GLU A 48 7.69 -12.08 14.91
C GLU A 48 7.39 -13.34 14.07
N ASN A 49 6.27 -13.35 13.34
CA ASN A 49 5.90 -14.45 12.47
C ASN A 49 6.98 -14.70 11.40
N VAL A 50 7.40 -13.67 10.66
CA VAL A 50 8.46 -13.79 9.66
C VAL A 50 9.78 -14.21 10.28
N GLY A 51 10.12 -13.69 11.45
CA GLY A 51 11.31 -14.09 12.21
C GLY A 51 11.32 -15.60 12.50
N THR A 52 10.19 -16.16 12.95
CA THR A 52 10.07 -17.61 13.17
C THR A 52 10.15 -18.43 11.88
N LEU A 53 9.52 -17.95 10.80
CA LEU A 53 9.53 -18.62 9.50
C LEU A 53 10.93 -18.68 8.89
N VAL A 54 11.66 -17.57 8.95
CA VAL A 54 13.04 -17.47 8.45
C VAL A 54 13.99 -18.29 9.32
N ALA A 55 13.85 -18.23 10.65
CA ALA A 55 14.67 -19.03 11.56
C ALA A 55 14.43 -20.55 11.37
N GLY A 56 13.17 -20.95 11.15
CA GLY A 56 12.80 -22.35 10.89
C GLY A 56 13.27 -22.87 9.53
N ASN A 57 13.50 -22.00 8.55
CA ASN A 57 13.95 -22.38 7.20
C ASN A 57 15.48 -22.57 7.09
N ASN A 58 16.26 -22.11 8.07
CA ASN A 58 17.72 -22.25 8.09
C ASN A 58 18.22 -23.66 8.51
N GLY A 59 17.31 -24.61 8.75
CA GLY A 59 17.62 -25.99 9.15
C GLY A 59 17.39 -27.08 8.09
N LYS A 60 17.10 -26.70 6.84
CA LYS A 60 16.97 -27.65 5.72
C LYS A 60 17.90 -27.25 4.56
N ALA A 61 19.17 -27.63 4.68
CA ALA A 61 20.12 -27.75 3.59
C ALA A 61 20.89 -29.06 3.76
#